data_AF-A0A1U7N8Q3-F1
#
_entry.id   AF-A0A1U7N8Q3-F1
#
_cell.length_a   1.000
_cell.length_b   1.000
_cell.length_c   1.000
_cell.angle_alpha   90.00
_cell.angle_beta   90.00
_cell.angle_gamma   90.00
#
_symmetry.space_group_name_H-M   'P 1'
#
loop_
_entity.id
_entity.type
_entity.pdbx_description
1 polymer ?
#
loop_
_entity_poly.entity_id
_entity_poly.type
_entity_poly.pdbx_seq_one_letter_code
_entity_poly.pdbx_strand_id
1 'polypeptide(L)'
;MPKKSRKTASQYSEGKSKVGISLTPTGIGLLTQMAQNTGLSRSELIERIARGNIAIACQQASMTIALENPPQANETSPNNGAKKSPTKIQVIEGEQPLQPDVSEPGGSGVSQEDYQSLQQQAKEQANLIEDLQQKLAQQKSETAEQTESYQSLQQQAKEQANLVKKLQKQLADQKSETTEQTESYQSLQQQAKEQSNLVKKLQKQLADQKSQTAEQTESYQSLQQQAKEQSNLVKKLQKQLADQKSETAEQTESYQSLQKQAKEQSNLVKKLQKQLADQKSETAEQTESYQSLQQQAQEKSNLVKELQNQLAEQQSQAAQQVESNQVLQQQTQDQQKRIAELEHQLSEQQSPANQPTESYESLAQHNQEQEDRIATLQKQIVELKRWATLGKAELNKRRSRRLF
;
A
#
# COMPACT_ATOMS: atom_id res chain seq x y z
N MET A 1 36.74 50.42 42.26
CA MET A 1 37.58 51.60 42.58
C MET A 1 38.59 51.24 43.66
N PRO A 2 39.88 51.04 43.36
CA PRO A 2 40.90 50.87 44.39
C PRO A 2 41.41 52.24 44.87
N LYS A 3 41.34 52.48 46.19
CA LYS A 3 41.77 53.72 46.84
C LYS A 3 43.31 53.75 46.96
N LYS A 4 43.94 54.82 46.45
CA LYS A 4 45.38 55.11 46.60
C LYS A 4 45.72 55.35 48.07
N SER A 5 46.73 54.66 48.60
CA SER A 5 47.28 54.91 49.94
C SER A 5 48.33 56.02 49.90
N ARG A 6 48.21 56.97 50.85
CA ARG A 6 49.16 58.07 51.07
C ARG A 6 50.39 57.53 51.81
N LYS A 7 51.58 57.67 51.22
CA LYS A 7 52.86 57.40 51.90
C LYS A 7 53.14 58.51 52.93
N THR A 8 53.28 58.15 54.20
CA THR A 8 53.82 59.04 55.25
C THR A 8 55.33 58.83 55.34
N ALA A 9 56.10 59.92 55.28
CA ALA A 9 57.56 59.90 55.36
C ALA A 9 58.03 59.47 56.76
N SER A 10 59.01 58.57 56.82
CA SER A 10 59.69 58.12 58.04
C SER A 10 61.04 58.83 58.13
N GLN A 11 61.37 59.42 59.28
CA GLN A 11 62.67 60.10 59.51
C GLN A 11 63.85 59.13 59.70
N TYR A 12 63.59 57.83 59.90
CA TYR A 12 64.62 56.82 60.10
C TYR A 12 64.66 55.85 58.92
N SER A 13 65.88 55.51 58.47
CA SER A 13 66.18 54.67 57.30
C SER A 13 66.00 53.16 57.53
N GLU A 14 65.64 52.75 58.74
CA GLU A 14 65.45 51.36 59.16
C GLU A 14 64.04 50.84 58.85
N GLY A 15 63.92 49.56 58.49
CA GLY A 15 62.62 48.91 58.27
C GLY A 15 61.80 48.79 59.56
N LYS A 16 60.50 49.08 59.50
CA LYS A 16 59.61 49.02 60.68
C LYS A 16 59.20 47.57 60.99
N SER A 17 59.53 47.10 62.18
CA SER A 17 59.00 45.83 62.73
C SER A 17 57.68 46.08 63.46
N LYS A 18 56.65 45.27 63.18
CA LYS A 18 55.33 45.42 63.81
C LYS A 18 55.35 44.81 65.21
N VAL A 19 55.11 45.62 66.23
CA VAL A 19 54.92 45.18 67.63
C VAL A 19 53.43 45.27 67.97
N GLY A 20 52.86 44.20 68.51
CA GLY A 20 51.50 44.17 69.04
C GLY A 20 51.49 44.52 70.52
N ILE A 21 50.77 45.58 70.91
CA ILE A 21 50.61 46.00 72.31
C ILE A 21 49.11 46.06 72.61
N SER A 22 48.67 45.34 73.64
CA SER A 22 47.29 45.42 74.13
C SER A 22 47.21 46.46 75.23
N LEU A 23 46.38 47.48 75.05
CA LEU A 23 46.12 48.54 76.02
C LEU A 23 44.63 48.58 76.34
N THR A 24 44.28 48.99 77.56
CA THR A 24 42.89 49.29 77.92
C THR A 24 42.37 50.49 77.12
N PRO A 25 41.05 50.65 76.94
CA PRO A 25 40.48 51.80 76.22
C PRO A 25 40.96 53.15 76.79
N THR A 26 41.07 53.27 78.11
CA THR A 26 41.62 54.44 78.80
C THR A 26 43.08 54.69 78.43
N GLY A 27 43.91 53.64 78.40
CA GLY A 27 45.31 53.73 77.98
C GLY A 27 45.48 54.17 76.53
N ILE A 28 44.61 53.70 75.63
CA ILE A 28 44.58 54.14 74.22
C ILE A 28 44.17 55.61 74.10
N GLY A 29 43.20 56.06 74.90
CA GLY A 29 42.78 57.45 74.97
C GLY A 29 43.92 58.38 75.36
N LEU A 30 44.62 58.07 76.46
CA LEU A 30 45.77 58.84 76.93
C LEU A 30 46.92 58.85 75.92
N LEU A 31 47.23 57.71 75.29
CA LEU A 31 48.24 57.62 74.24
C LEU A 31 47.90 58.51 73.04
N THR A 32 46.61 58.56 72.67
CA THR A 32 46.13 59.42 71.58
C THR A 32 46.28 60.90 71.93
N GLN A 33 45.96 61.27 73.16
CA GLN A 33 46.12 62.65 73.65
C GLN A 33 47.60 63.07 73.71
N MET A 34 48.49 62.20 74.20
CA MET A 34 49.93 62.46 74.19
C MET A 34 50.47 62.67 72.77
N ALA A 35 50.03 61.85 71.81
CA ALA A 35 50.42 61.98 70.41
C ALA A 35 49.93 63.31 69.82
N GLN A 36 48.69 63.72 70.10
CA GLN A 36 48.13 65.01 69.67
C GLN A 36 48.89 66.20 70.27
N ASN A 37 49.16 66.18 71.58
CA ASN A 37 49.84 67.27 72.28
C ASN A 37 51.29 67.46 71.83
N THR A 38 51.94 66.37 71.40
CA THR A 38 53.32 66.40 70.88
C THR A 38 53.37 66.64 69.36
N GLY A 39 52.22 66.67 68.67
CA GLY A 39 52.15 66.77 67.21
C GLY A 39 52.69 65.53 66.48
N LEU A 40 52.85 64.40 67.17
CA LEU A 40 53.39 63.16 66.63
C LEU A 40 52.29 62.15 66.32
N SER A 41 52.56 61.20 65.42
CA SER A 41 51.70 60.03 65.27
C SER A 41 51.91 59.07 66.46
N ARG A 42 50.89 58.28 66.82
CA ARG A 42 50.97 57.31 67.93
C ARG A 42 52.16 56.35 67.80
N SER A 43 52.46 55.89 66.59
CA SER A 43 53.61 55.02 66.33
C SER A 43 54.94 55.75 66.43
N GLU A 44 55.02 57.00 65.98
CA GLU A 44 56.22 57.84 66.10
C GLU A 44 56.51 58.21 67.56
N LEU A 45 55.47 58.46 68.36
CA LEU A 45 55.59 58.71 69.79
C LEU A 45 56.21 57.50 70.51
N ILE A 46 55.67 56.30 70.26
CA ILE A 46 56.20 55.06 70.86
C ILE A 46 57.64 54.79 70.40
N GLU A 47 57.94 54.98 69.12
CA GLU A 47 59.30 54.82 68.58
C GLU A 47 60.30 55.75 69.26
N ARG A 48 59.94 57.02 69.47
CA ARG A 48 60.80 58.01 70.13
C ARG A 48 60.97 57.73 71.62
N ILE A 49 59.95 57.21 72.31
CA ILE A 49 60.08 56.75 73.70
C ILE A 49 61.06 55.56 73.77
N ALA A 50 60.88 54.56 72.90
CA ALA A 50 61.72 53.36 72.88
C ALA A 50 63.20 53.65 72.55
N ARG A 51 63.47 54.70 71.76
CA ARG A 51 64.84 55.18 71.46
C ARG A 51 65.43 56.09 72.55
N GLY A 52 64.67 56.42 73.59
CA GLY A 52 65.12 57.35 74.64
C GLY A 52 65.10 58.83 74.24
N ASN A 53 64.44 59.18 73.13
CA ASN A 53 64.30 60.58 72.69
C ASN A 53 63.17 61.31 73.45
N ILE A 54 62.29 60.56 74.12
CA ILE A 54 61.22 61.08 74.98
C ILE A 54 61.28 60.31 76.30
N ALA A 55 61.45 61.03 77.40
CA ALA A 55 61.37 60.47 78.75
C ALA A 55 59.95 60.62 79.32
N ILE A 56 59.44 59.58 79.96
CA ILE A 56 58.15 59.62 80.69
C ILE A 56 58.46 59.83 82.17
N ALA A 57 58.22 61.04 82.68
CA ALA A 57 58.34 61.35 84.10
C ALA A 57 56.95 61.38 84.74
N CYS A 58 56.72 60.58 85.78
CA CYS A 58 55.50 60.60 86.57
C CYS A 58 55.86 60.57 88.06
N GLN A 59 55.42 61.58 88.83
CA GLN A 59 55.71 61.69 90.27
C GLN A 59 55.02 60.62 91.12
N GLN A 60 54.09 59.85 90.54
CA GLN A 60 53.31 58.81 91.21
C GLN A 60 53.56 57.41 90.64
N ALA A 61 54.60 57.23 89.82
CA ALA A 61 54.91 55.91 89.28
C ALA A 61 55.52 55.01 90.37
N SER A 62 54.93 53.82 90.56
CA SER A 62 55.46 52.79 91.47
C SER A 62 56.77 52.16 90.96
N MET A 63 57.09 52.33 89.68
CA MET A 63 58.27 51.75 89.04
C MET A 63 58.79 52.70 87.95
N THR A 64 60.08 53.02 87.98
CA THR A 64 60.75 53.90 87.01
C THR A 64 61.81 53.12 86.25
N ILE A 65 61.79 53.21 84.91
CA ILE A 65 62.75 52.56 84.02
C ILE A 65 63.59 53.65 83.34
N ALA A 66 64.90 53.69 83.59
CA ALA A 66 65.83 54.61 82.95
C ALA A 66 66.53 53.94 81.74
N LEU A 67 66.58 54.63 80.60
CA LEU A 67 67.28 54.21 79.37
C LEU A 67 68.51 55.12 79.19
N GLU A 68 69.71 54.57 79.26
CA GLU A 68 70.97 55.34 79.14
C GLU A 68 71.51 55.27 77.70
N ASN A 69 71.63 56.42 77.01
CA ASN A 69 72.15 56.51 75.63
C ASN A 69 73.64 56.98 75.61
N PRO A 70 74.55 56.32 74.87
CA PRO A 70 75.93 56.79 74.68
C PRO A 70 76.03 58.01 73.73
N PRO A 71 77.12 58.81 73.80
CA PRO A 71 77.24 60.09 73.09
C PRO A 71 77.28 59.96 71.55
N GLN A 72 76.63 60.92 70.86
CA GLN A 72 76.43 60.96 69.41
C GLN A 72 77.70 61.21 68.58
N ALA A 73 77.78 60.62 67.39
CA ALA A 73 78.69 61.03 66.32
C ALA A 73 77.96 61.08 64.96
N ASN A 74 78.31 62.11 64.18
CA ASN A 74 77.70 62.62 62.95
C ASN A 74 77.61 61.65 61.75
N GLU A 75 76.68 61.98 60.85
CA GLU A 75 76.38 61.31 59.57
C GLU A 75 77.54 61.35 58.56
N THR A 76 77.76 60.23 57.85
CA THR A 76 77.91 60.15 56.38
C THR A 76 77.85 58.68 55.92
N SER A 77 76.86 58.35 55.08
CA SER A 77 76.74 57.35 53.98
C SER A 77 77.77 56.20 53.79
N PRO A 78 77.42 55.17 52.98
CA PRO A 78 76.76 53.92 53.35
C PRO A 78 77.73 52.72 53.30
N ASN A 79 77.26 51.57 53.81
CA ASN A 79 77.80 50.22 53.68
C ASN A 79 78.51 49.66 54.92
N ASN A 80 78.27 48.36 55.13
CA ASN A 80 78.72 47.44 56.18
C ASN A 80 77.94 47.38 57.50
N GLY A 81 77.57 46.14 57.83
CA GLY A 81 76.81 45.74 59.00
C GLY A 81 77.49 46.13 60.30
N ALA A 82 76.83 47.00 61.05
CA ALA A 82 77.17 47.33 62.42
C ALA A 82 76.28 46.53 63.37
N LYS A 83 76.93 45.66 64.17
CA LYS A 83 76.33 45.07 65.39
C LYS A 83 75.92 46.21 66.32
N LYS A 84 74.62 46.33 66.60
CA LYS A 84 74.10 47.26 67.61
C LYS A 84 74.27 46.65 69.00
N SER A 85 74.99 47.34 69.88
CA SER A 85 75.07 47.05 71.31
C SER A 85 73.72 47.34 71.99
N PRO A 86 73.18 46.44 72.83
CA PRO A 86 71.89 46.67 73.51
C PRO A 86 72.02 47.70 74.64
N THR A 87 71.04 48.61 74.73
CA THR A 87 70.83 49.55 75.84
C THR A 87 70.60 48.77 77.15
N LYS A 88 71.31 49.12 78.23
CA LYS A 88 71.23 48.47 79.54
C LYS A 88 70.02 49.02 80.33
N ILE A 89 69.22 48.14 80.93
CA ILE A 89 68.00 48.46 81.69
C ILE A 89 68.22 48.10 83.18
N GLN A 90 67.87 48.98 84.13
CA GLN A 90 67.90 48.72 85.59
C GLN A 90 66.52 48.98 86.24
N VAL A 91 66.13 48.18 87.25
CA VAL A 91 64.88 48.26 88.03
C VAL A 91 65.24 48.26 89.54
N ILE A 92 64.61 49.11 90.35
CA ILE A 92 64.90 49.26 91.80
C ILE A 92 63.56 49.23 92.59
N GLU A 93 63.43 48.36 93.60
CA GLU A 93 62.30 48.24 94.57
C GLU A 93 62.86 48.31 96.01
N GLY A 94 62.11 48.85 96.99
CA GLY A 94 62.61 49.10 98.37
C GLY A 94 61.66 48.66 99.50
N GLU A 95 62.23 48.17 100.62
CA GLU A 95 61.57 47.78 101.88
C GLU A 95 62.43 48.15 103.12
N GLN A 96 61.81 48.41 104.29
CA GLN A 96 62.37 48.13 105.65
C GLN A 96 61.37 48.30 106.84
N PRO A 97 61.48 47.52 107.96
CA PRO A 97 60.57 47.58 109.13
C PRO A 97 61.19 47.85 110.55
N LEU A 98 60.30 48.27 111.49
CA LEU A 98 60.11 47.99 112.95
C LEU A 98 61.21 48.12 114.07
N GLN A 99 60.98 49.08 115.01
CA GLN A 99 60.69 48.97 116.47
C GLN A 99 61.73 48.41 117.53
N PRO A 100 61.51 48.53 118.88
CA PRO A 100 62.17 49.45 119.87
C PRO A 100 62.99 48.72 120.98
N ASP A 101 63.94 49.35 121.69
CA ASP A 101 63.96 50.04 123.01
C ASP A 101 63.98 49.22 124.34
N VAL A 102 64.89 49.71 125.21
CA VAL A 102 65.14 49.61 126.67
C VAL A 102 65.63 48.33 127.35
N SER A 103 66.68 48.50 128.18
CA SER A 103 67.29 47.56 129.12
C SER A 103 67.09 47.95 130.59
N GLU A 104 67.24 46.94 131.45
CA GLU A 104 67.01 46.81 132.89
C GLU A 104 67.93 47.60 133.86
N PRO A 105 67.58 47.61 135.18
CA PRO A 105 68.30 48.32 136.26
C PRO A 105 69.13 47.40 137.19
N GLY A 106 69.91 47.99 138.09
CA GLY A 106 70.47 47.36 139.31
C GLY A 106 70.27 48.33 140.50
N GLY A 107 70.33 47.98 141.79
CA GLY A 107 70.61 46.75 142.52
C GLY A 107 70.71 47.10 144.03
N SER A 108 71.03 46.08 144.84
CA SER A 108 71.57 46.09 146.22
C SER A 108 70.63 45.99 147.45
N GLY A 109 70.79 44.84 148.14
CA GLY A 109 71.10 44.73 149.58
C GLY A 109 69.93 44.67 150.57
N VAL A 110 69.57 43.48 151.08
CA VAL A 110 68.52 43.40 152.11
C VAL A 110 68.57 42.13 153.02
N SER A 111 68.07 42.27 154.25
CA SER A 111 68.24 41.53 155.53
C SER A 111 67.24 40.35 155.74
N GLN A 112 67.12 39.77 156.95
CA GLN A 112 66.41 38.51 157.23
C GLN A 112 64.88 38.52 156.94
N GLU A 113 64.21 39.69 157.01
CA GLU A 113 62.83 39.87 156.51
C GLU A 113 62.76 39.82 154.97
N ASP A 114 63.86 40.16 154.30
CA ASP A 114 63.99 40.03 152.86
C ASP A 114 64.28 38.61 152.45
N TYR A 115 64.80 37.76 153.33
CA TYR A 115 64.82 36.31 153.06
C TYR A 115 63.41 35.73 153.02
N GLN A 116 62.49 36.20 153.87
CA GLN A 116 61.08 35.80 153.83
C GLN A 116 60.34 36.44 152.65
N SER A 117 60.57 37.73 152.36
CA SER A 117 60.01 38.39 151.17
C SER A 117 60.55 37.78 149.87
N LEU A 118 61.83 37.41 149.81
CA LEU A 118 62.44 36.72 148.67
C LEU A 118 61.93 35.28 148.55
N GLN A 119 61.64 34.60 149.66
CA GLN A 119 61.02 33.27 149.65
C GLN A 119 59.54 33.33 149.21
N GLN A 120 58.84 34.41 149.58
CA GLN A 120 57.47 34.68 149.12
C GLN A 120 57.46 35.09 147.65
N GLN A 121 58.38 35.96 147.22
CA GLN A 121 58.63 36.31 145.82
C GLN A 121 59.05 35.11 145.00
N ALA A 122 59.86 34.19 145.54
CA ALA A 122 60.23 32.95 144.87
C ALA A 122 59.02 31.99 144.74
N LYS A 123 58.11 31.96 145.73
CA LYS A 123 56.84 31.23 145.61
C LYS A 123 55.89 31.86 144.60
N GLU A 124 55.77 33.19 144.59
CA GLU A 124 54.97 33.91 143.61
C GLU A 124 55.53 33.75 142.20
N GLN A 125 56.87 33.81 142.04
CA GLN A 125 57.55 33.50 140.80
C GLN A 125 57.39 32.03 140.41
N ALA A 126 57.43 31.08 141.35
CA ALA A 126 57.17 29.67 141.07
C ALA A 126 55.73 29.45 140.57
N ASN A 127 54.74 30.08 141.21
CA ASN A 127 53.35 30.04 140.78
C ASN A 127 53.15 30.72 139.42
N LEU A 128 53.84 31.84 139.16
CA LEU A 128 53.81 32.51 137.86
C LEU A 128 54.47 31.67 136.78
N ILE A 129 55.58 31.00 137.08
CA ILE A 129 56.25 30.05 136.19
C ILE A 129 55.31 28.87 135.91
N GLU A 130 54.59 28.37 136.91
CA GLU A 130 53.62 27.29 136.76
C GLU A 130 52.41 27.73 135.90
N ASP A 131 51.89 28.94 136.10
CA ASP A 131 50.82 29.54 135.26
C ASP A 131 51.29 29.80 133.82
N LEU A 132 52.53 30.29 133.63
CA LEU A 132 53.13 30.48 132.32
C LEU A 132 53.40 29.14 131.62
N GLN A 133 53.80 28.10 132.37
CA GLN A 133 53.95 26.75 131.86
C GLN A 133 52.60 26.14 131.44
N GLN A 134 51.54 26.36 132.22
CA GLN A 134 50.18 25.99 131.84
C GLN A 134 49.72 26.72 130.58
N LYS A 135 49.93 28.04 130.49
CA LYS A 135 49.62 28.83 129.28
C LYS A 135 50.42 28.37 128.07
N LEU A 136 51.70 28.06 128.22
CA LEU A 136 52.53 27.50 127.15
C LEU A 136 52.05 26.11 126.73
N ALA A 137 51.65 25.27 127.68
CA ALA A 137 51.09 23.95 127.39
C ALA A 137 49.75 24.07 126.64
N GLN A 138 48.88 25.00 127.04
CA GLN A 138 47.60 25.28 126.40
C GLN A 138 47.79 25.85 124.99
N GLN A 139 48.69 26.83 124.83
CA GLN A 139 49.00 27.42 123.52
C GLN A 139 49.63 26.40 122.56
N LYS A 140 50.47 25.47 123.07
CA LYS A 140 50.97 24.34 122.29
C LYS A 140 49.86 23.39 121.88
N SER A 141 48.89 23.11 122.76
CA SER A 141 47.71 22.30 122.45
C SER A 141 46.85 22.97 121.37
N GLU A 142 46.53 24.24 121.51
CA GLU A 142 45.76 25.03 120.53
C GLU A 142 46.47 25.10 119.18
N THR A 143 47.80 25.29 119.18
CA THR A 143 48.62 25.29 117.95
C THR A 143 48.62 23.92 117.28
N ALA A 144 48.64 22.83 118.06
CA ALA A 144 48.54 21.48 117.53
C ALA A 144 47.17 21.23 116.89
N GLU A 145 46.07 21.60 117.55
CA GLU A 145 44.71 21.52 117.01
C GLU A 145 44.53 22.38 115.75
N GLN A 146 45.10 23.59 115.73
CA GLN A 146 45.09 24.45 114.54
C GLN A 146 45.88 23.85 113.37
N THR A 147 47.00 23.19 113.67
CA THR A 147 47.82 22.49 112.67
C THR A 147 47.07 21.31 112.08
N GLU A 148 46.40 20.51 112.90
CA GLU A 148 45.55 19.39 112.46
C GLU A 148 44.36 19.90 111.63
N SER A 149 43.71 20.98 112.04
CA SER A 149 42.64 21.66 111.29
C SER A 149 43.12 22.15 109.92
N TYR A 150 44.30 22.78 109.86
CA TYR A 150 44.91 23.21 108.60
C TYR A 150 45.25 22.04 107.68
N GLN A 151 45.78 20.94 108.22
CA GLN A 151 46.07 19.73 107.46
C GLN A 151 44.79 19.10 106.91
N SER A 152 43.73 19.04 107.72
CA SER A 152 42.41 18.56 107.29
C SER A 152 41.83 19.42 106.17
N LEU A 153 41.88 20.75 106.30
CA LEU A 153 41.42 21.68 105.28
C LEU A 153 42.25 21.56 103.99
N GLN A 154 43.57 21.38 104.10
CA GLN A 154 44.45 21.16 102.95
C GLN A 154 44.13 19.83 102.25
N GLN A 155 43.78 18.79 103.01
CA GLN A 155 43.33 17.50 102.48
C GLN A 155 41.99 17.67 101.74
N GLN A 156 41.01 18.34 102.35
CA GLN A 156 39.71 18.63 101.75
C GLN A 156 39.86 19.45 100.46
N ALA A 157 40.75 20.45 100.44
CA ALA A 157 41.03 21.25 99.25
C ALA A 157 41.64 20.39 98.11
N LYS A 158 42.53 19.45 98.43
CA LYS A 158 43.07 18.49 97.45
C LYS A 158 41.99 17.57 96.89
N GLU A 159 41.11 17.06 97.75
CA GLU A 159 39.98 16.21 97.34
C GLU A 159 39.00 16.97 96.44
N GLN A 160 38.64 18.20 96.81
CA GLN A 160 37.81 19.07 95.98
C GLN A 160 38.47 19.40 94.64
N ALA A 161 39.77 19.71 94.63
CA ALA A 161 40.52 19.94 93.39
C ALA A 161 40.51 18.70 92.47
N ASN A 162 40.62 17.51 93.03
CA ASN A 162 40.52 16.26 92.29
C ASN A 162 39.11 16.01 91.76
N LEU A 163 38.06 16.33 92.53
CA LEU A 163 36.67 16.25 92.09
C LEU A 163 36.39 17.21 90.93
N VAL A 164 36.86 18.46 91.02
CA VAL A 164 36.74 19.46 89.94
C VAL A 164 37.41 18.96 88.66
N LYS A 165 38.62 18.39 88.75
CA LYS A 165 39.30 17.79 87.59
C LYS A 165 38.49 16.64 86.98
N LYS A 166 37.89 15.76 87.79
CA LYS A 166 37.04 14.66 87.31
C LYS A 166 35.79 15.21 86.60
N LEU A 167 35.11 16.19 87.18
CA LEU A 167 33.93 16.81 86.59
C LEU A 167 34.27 17.54 85.28
N GLN A 168 35.38 18.28 85.23
CA GLN A 168 35.87 18.92 84.00
C GLN A 168 36.12 17.91 82.89
N LYS A 169 36.71 16.75 83.22
CA LYS A 169 36.91 15.66 82.26
C LYS A 169 35.57 15.10 81.76
N GLN A 170 34.63 14.80 82.66
CA GLN A 170 33.29 14.33 82.28
C GLN A 170 32.54 15.32 81.38
N LEU A 171 32.67 16.62 81.65
CA LEU A 171 32.06 17.68 80.84
C LEU A 171 32.69 17.76 79.44
N ALA A 172 34.01 17.55 79.34
CA ALA A 172 34.70 17.48 78.06
C ALA A 172 34.27 16.23 77.26
N ASP A 173 34.18 15.07 77.93
CA ASP A 173 33.77 13.80 77.32
C ASP A 173 32.31 13.90 76.81
N GLN A 174 31.37 14.41 77.63
CA GLN A 174 29.98 14.64 77.21
C GLN A 174 29.87 15.61 76.04
N LYS A 175 30.69 16.67 76.02
CA LYS A 175 30.69 17.63 74.91
C LYS A 175 31.17 16.97 73.62
N SER A 176 32.18 16.10 73.69
CA SER A 176 32.64 15.31 72.55
C SER A 176 31.54 14.38 72.05
N GLU A 177 30.94 13.60 72.96
CA GLU A 177 29.87 12.66 72.63
C GLU A 177 28.66 13.37 71.99
N THR A 178 28.25 14.52 72.54
CA THR A 178 27.17 15.34 71.98
C THR A 178 27.49 15.82 70.56
N THR A 179 28.77 16.15 70.30
CA THR A 179 29.22 16.59 68.97
C THR A 179 29.13 15.44 67.97
N GLU A 180 29.67 14.26 68.31
CA GLU A 180 29.60 13.05 67.48
C GLU A 180 28.14 12.63 67.21
N GLN A 181 27.27 12.71 68.21
CA GLN A 181 25.86 12.39 68.07
C GLN A 181 25.13 13.38 67.16
N THR A 182 25.49 14.67 67.23
CA THR A 182 24.95 15.70 66.34
C THR A 182 25.36 15.45 64.88
N GLU A 183 26.63 15.13 64.64
CA GLU A 183 27.13 14.79 63.30
C GLU A 183 26.47 13.53 62.75
N SER A 184 26.31 12.49 63.58
CA SER A 184 25.60 11.27 63.23
C SER A 184 24.14 11.55 62.85
N TYR A 185 23.44 12.39 63.62
CA TYR A 185 22.06 12.75 63.33
C TYR A 185 21.92 13.55 62.03
N GLN A 186 22.85 14.47 61.75
CA GLN A 186 22.88 15.21 60.49
C GLN A 186 23.11 14.28 59.29
N SER A 187 24.06 13.35 59.42
CA SER A 187 24.33 12.34 58.39
C SER A 187 23.11 11.46 58.11
N LEU A 188 22.44 10.98 59.17
CA LEU A 188 21.22 10.18 59.04
C LEU A 188 20.08 10.98 58.39
N GLN A 189 19.93 12.26 58.74
CA GLN A 189 18.93 13.14 58.13
C GLN A 189 19.21 13.36 56.64
N GLN A 190 20.48 13.48 56.25
CA GLN A 190 20.88 13.60 54.85
C GLN A 190 20.60 12.30 54.09
N GLN A 191 20.97 11.15 54.65
CA GLN A 191 20.68 9.84 54.07
C GLN A 191 19.17 9.62 53.88
N ALA A 192 18.35 10.02 54.85
CA ALA A 192 16.89 9.93 54.76
C ALA A 192 16.31 10.81 53.62
N LYS A 193 16.86 12.02 53.43
CA LYS A 193 16.47 12.90 52.30
C LYS A 193 16.85 12.29 50.96
N GLU A 194 18.05 11.72 50.85
CA GLU A 194 18.53 11.07 49.62
C GLU A 194 17.67 9.84 49.27
N GLN A 195 17.37 8.99 50.26
CA GLN A 195 16.48 7.85 50.09
C GLN A 195 15.07 8.28 49.68
N SER A 196 14.52 9.33 50.32
CA SER A 196 13.20 9.87 49.94
C SER A 196 13.18 10.34 48.48
N ASN A 197 14.23 11.02 48.03
CA ASN A 197 14.35 11.46 46.65
C ASN A 197 14.50 10.29 45.67
N LEU A 198 15.23 9.25 46.05
CA LEU A 198 15.35 8.02 45.25
C LEU A 198 14.00 7.32 45.10
N VAL A 199 13.24 7.17 46.19
CA VAL A 199 11.89 6.59 46.17
C VAL A 199 10.98 7.38 45.23
N LYS A 200 10.97 8.72 45.30
CA LYS A 200 10.18 9.55 44.39
C LYS A 200 10.56 9.34 42.92
N LYS A 201 11.87 9.23 42.62
CA LYS A 201 12.35 8.94 41.25
C LYS A 201 11.87 7.58 40.76
N LEU A 202 12.01 6.54 41.60
CA LEU A 202 11.57 5.19 41.27
C LEU A 202 10.06 5.13 41.06
N GLN A 203 9.27 5.78 41.92
CA GLN A 203 7.81 5.87 41.76
C GLN A 203 7.43 6.53 40.43
N LYS A 204 8.12 7.61 40.04
CA LYS A 204 7.90 8.25 38.74
C LYS A 204 8.23 7.31 37.59
N GLN A 205 9.39 6.64 37.62
CA GLN A 205 9.77 5.68 36.58
C GLN A 205 8.75 4.54 36.45
N LEU A 206 8.22 4.05 37.57
CA LEU A 206 7.21 2.98 37.60
C LEU A 206 5.89 3.46 36.99
N ALA A 207 5.48 4.71 37.25
CA ALA A 207 4.32 5.32 36.63
C ALA A 207 4.51 5.51 35.12
N ASP A 208 5.66 6.02 34.69
CA ASP A 208 6.00 6.22 33.27
C ASP A 208 6.01 4.87 32.52
N GLN A 209 6.64 3.84 33.10
CA GLN A 209 6.67 2.49 32.52
C GLN A 209 5.29 1.86 32.42
N LYS A 210 4.43 2.07 33.43
CA LYS A 210 3.04 1.61 33.40
C LYS A 210 2.25 2.30 32.28
N SER A 211 2.44 3.61 32.09
CA SER A 211 1.81 4.37 31.00
C SER A 211 2.26 3.84 29.63
N GLN A 212 3.57 3.69 29.44
CA GLN A 212 4.14 3.15 28.20
C GLN A 212 3.62 1.73 27.89
N THR A 213 3.46 0.90 28.91
CA THR A 213 2.92 -0.46 28.76
C THR A 213 1.44 -0.43 28.33
N ALA A 214 0.65 0.50 28.88
CA ALA A 214 -0.74 0.68 28.49
C ALA A 214 -0.87 1.12 27.02
N GLU A 215 -0.09 2.11 26.60
CA GLU A 215 -0.05 2.60 25.21
C GLU A 215 0.38 1.49 24.23
N GLN A 216 1.41 0.70 24.57
CA GLN A 216 1.81 -0.45 23.75
C GLN A 216 0.71 -1.51 23.64
N THR A 217 -0.03 -1.75 24.73
CA THR A 217 -1.14 -2.71 24.75
C THR A 217 -2.28 -2.25 23.83
N GLU A 218 -2.66 -0.98 23.89
CA GLU A 218 -3.67 -0.39 23.00
C GLU A 218 -3.23 -0.44 21.53
N SER A 219 -1.97 -0.11 21.25
CA SER A 219 -1.39 -0.22 19.91
C SER A 219 -1.45 -1.65 19.38
N TYR A 220 -1.13 -2.65 20.20
CA TYR A 220 -1.18 -4.06 19.82
C TYR A 220 -2.63 -4.53 19.54
N GLN A 221 -3.58 -4.12 20.37
CA GLN A 221 -5.00 -4.41 20.14
C GLN A 221 -5.52 -3.80 18.84
N SER A 222 -5.15 -2.54 18.56
CA SER A 222 -5.49 -1.86 17.31
C SER A 222 -4.91 -2.59 16.10
N LEU A 223 -3.63 -2.99 16.16
CA LEU A 223 -2.98 -3.74 15.09
C LEU A 223 -3.64 -5.12 14.88
N GLN A 224 -4.03 -5.80 15.96
CA GLN A 224 -4.73 -7.07 15.88
C GLN A 224 -6.11 -6.92 15.23
N GLN A 225 -6.83 -5.83 15.52
CA GLN A 225 -8.10 -5.52 14.89
C GLN A 225 -7.93 -5.22 13.40
N GLN A 226 -6.94 -4.40 13.03
CA GLN A 226 -6.60 -4.11 11.64
C GLN A 226 -6.25 -5.38 10.85
N ALA A 227 -5.50 -6.30 11.45
CA ALA A 227 -5.16 -7.58 10.84
C ALA A 227 -6.41 -8.46 10.58
N LYS A 228 -7.38 -8.49 11.52
CA LYS A 228 -8.65 -9.20 11.33
C LYS A 228 -9.48 -8.59 10.20
N GLU A 229 -9.55 -7.26 10.13
CA GLU A 229 -10.27 -6.54 9.07
C GLU A 229 -9.66 -6.81 7.69
N GLN A 230 -8.33 -6.74 7.57
CA GLN A 230 -7.61 -7.08 6.34
C GLN A 230 -7.83 -8.54 5.94
N SER A 231 -7.80 -9.48 6.89
CA SER A 231 -8.07 -10.91 6.63
C SER A 231 -9.48 -11.12 6.05
N ASN A 232 -10.48 -10.43 6.61
CA ASN A 232 -11.86 -10.50 6.12
C ASN A 232 -12.00 -9.88 4.71
N LEU A 233 -11.29 -8.78 4.44
CA LEU A 233 -11.27 -8.17 3.11
C LEU A 233 -10.66 -9.13 2.07
N VAL A 234 -9.54 -9.78 2.39
CA VAL A 234 -8.91 -10.77 1.51
C VAL A 234 -9.87 -11.92 1.21
N LYS A 235 -10.59 -12.46 2.20
CA LYS A 235 -11.59 -13.51 1.98
C LYS A 235 -12.71 -13.06 1.04
N LYS A 236 -13.20 -11.82 1.19
CA LYS A 236 -14.23 -11.26 0.30
C LYS A 236 -13.72 -11.12 -1.14
N LEU A 237 -12.51 -10.60 -1.32
CA LEU A 237 -11.89 -10.46 -2.64
C LEU A 237 -11.66 -11.82 -3.30
N GLN A 238 -11.18 -12.82 -2.55
CA GLN A 238 -11.03 -14.18 -3.05
C GLN A 238 -12.34 -14.78 -3.55
N LYS A 239 -13.45 -14.56 -2.81
CA LYS A 239 -14.78 -15.00 -3.24
C LYS A 239 -15.21 -14.30 -4.54
N GLN A 240 -15.09 -12.98 -4.62
CA GLN A 240 -15.44 -12.22 -5.83
C GLN A 240 -14.64 -12.70 -7.06
N LEU A 241 -13.36 -13.01 -6.87
CA LEU A 241 -12.49 -13.49 -7.95
C LEU A 241 -12.88 -14.90 -8.42
N ALA A 242 -13.34 -15.75 -7.50
CA ALA A 242 -13.89 -17.06 -7.83
C ALA A 242 -15.23 -16.94 -8.59
N ASP A 243 -16.13 -16.08 -8.13
CA ASP A 243 -17.43 -15.82 -8.76
C ASP A 243 -17.23 -15.29 -10.19
N GLN A 244 -16.36 -14.29 -10.37
CA GLN A 244 -16.05 -13.72 -11.69
C GLN A 244 -15.41 -14.75 -12.65
N LYS A 245 -14.58 -15.66 -12.13
CA LYS A 245 -14.01 -16.75 -12.91
C LYS A 245 -15.08 -17.73 -13.39
N SER A 246 -16.07 -18.03 -12.54
CA SER A 246 -17.22 -18.87 -12.91
C SER A 246 -18.05 -18.21 -14.01
N GLU A 247 -18.40 -16.93 -13.83
CA GLU A 247 -19.18 -16.17 -14.81
C GLU A 247 -18.46 -16.09 -16.17
N THR A 248 -17.14 -15.89 -16.16
CA THR A 248 -16.33 -15.88 -17.39
C THR A 248 -16.34 -17.26 -18.09
N ALA A 249 -16.32 -18.35 -17.33
CA ALA A 249 -16.39 -19.71 -17.88
C ALA A 249 -17.76 -19.96 -18.54
N GLU A 250 -18.86 -19.64 -17.85
CA GLU A 250 -20.22 -19.75 -18.38
C GLU A 250 -20.40 -18.92 -19.66
N GLN A 251 -19.88 -17.69 -19.67
CA GLN A 251 -19.95 -16.82 -20.85
C GLN A 251 -19.12 -17.36 -22.02
N THR A 252 -17.98 -17.99 -21.73
CA THR A 252 -17.14 -18.66 -22.75
C THR A 252 -17.88 -19.84 -23.37
N GLU A 253 -18.50 -20.69 -22.57
CA GLU A 253 -19.30 -21.83 -23.04
C GLU A 253 -20.49 -21.36 -23.89
N SER A 254 -21.19 -20.31 -23.44
CA SER A 254 -22.28 -19.68 -24.18
C SER A 254 -21.82 -19.17 -25.55
N TYR A 255 -20.67 -18.49 -25.62
CA TYR A 255 -20.10 -18.01 -26.88
C TYR A 255 -19.72 -19.15 -27.83
N GLN A 256 -19.13 -20.23 -27.31
CA GLN A 256 -18.80 -21.42 -28.11
C GLN A 256 -20.05 -22.09 -28.67
N SER A 257 -21.11 -22.21 -27.86
CA SER A 257 -22.41 -22.74 -28.29
C SER A 257 -23.02 -21.90 -29.41
N LEU A 258 -23.04 -20.57 -29.25
CA LEU A 258 -23.55 -19.65 -30.27
C LEU A 258 -22.73 -19.72 -31.56
N GLN A 259 -21.40 -19.83 -31.46
CA GLN A 259 -20.54 -20.01 -32.63
C GLN A 259 -20.84 -21.32 -33.38
N LYS A 260 -21.09 -22.41 -32.64
CA LYS A 260 -21.49 -23.70 -33.24
C LYS A 260 -22.84 -23.58 -33.95
N GLN A 261 -23.83 -22.97 -33.30
CA GLN A 261 -25.14 -22.73 -33.90
C GLN A 261 -25.05 -21.87 -35.17
N ALA A 262 -24.22 -20.83 -35.17
CA ALA A 262 -24.00 -19.99 -36.35
C ALA A 262 -23.37 -20.77 -37.52
N LYS A 263 -22.41 -21.67 -37.23
CA LYS A 263 -21.82 -22.56 -38.26
C LYS A 263 -22.86 -23.54 -38.82
N GLU A 264 -23.69 -24.12 -37.97
CA GLU A 264 -24.76 -25.04 -38.39
C GLU A 264 -25.79 -24.33 -39.27
N GLN A 265 -26.25 -23.14 -38.87
CA GLN A 265 -27.14 -22.31 -39.67
C GLN A 265 -26.50 -21.90 -41.01
N SER A 266 -25.23 -21.50 -41.02
CA SER A 266 -24.52 -21.20 -42.27
C SER A 266 -24.48 -22.40 -43.22
N ASN A 267 -24.26 -23.61 -42.71
CA ASN A 267 -24.25 -24.82 -43.52
C ASN A 267 -25.65 -25.16 -44.05
N LEU A 268 -26.69 -24.94 -43.24
CA LEU A 268 -28.08 -25.12 -43.68
C LEU A 268 -28.43 -24.15 -44.82
N VAL A 269 -28.06 -22.87 -44.70
CA VAL A 269 -28.26 -21.87 -45.75
C VAL A 269 -27.57 -22.29 -47.05
N LYS A 270 -26.31 -22.76 -46.99
CA LYS A 270 -25.60 -23.26 -48.18
C LYS A 270 -26.31 -24.45 -48.83
N LYS A 271 -26.83 -25.39 -48.03
CA LYS A 271 -27.61 -26.54 -48.54
C LYS A 271 -28.90 -26.08 -49.23
N LEU A 272 -29.65 -25.18 -48.60
CA LEU A 272 -30.89 -24.63 -49.17
C LEU A 272 -30.61 -23.86 -50.47
N GLN A 273 -29.55 -23.06 -50.52
CA GLN A 273 -29.13 -22.36 -51.75
C GLN A 273 -28.82 -23.33 -52.88
N LYS A 274 -28.12 -24.43 -52.59
CA LYS A 274 -27.84 -25.48 -53.58
C LYS A 274 -29.14 -26.13 -54.08
N GLN A 275 -30.02 -26.54 -53.17
CA GLN A 275 -31.31 -27.15 -53.55
C GLN A 275 -32.15 -26.22 -54.42
N LEU A 276 -32.16 -24.92 -54.12
CA LEU A 276 -32.89 -23.92 -54.90
C LEU A 276 -32.29 -23.74 -56.29
N ALA A 277 -30.97 -23.80 -56.43
CA ALA A 277 -30.29 -23.79 -57.72
C ALA A 277 -30.59 -25.05 -58.55
N ASP A 278 -30.53 -26.23 -57.92
CA ASP A 278 -30.83 -27.52 -58.56
C ASP A 278 -32.30 -27.53 -59.06
N GLN A 279 -33.25 -27.12 -58.22
CA GLN A 279 -34.67 -27.04 -58.58
C GLN A 279 -34.94 -26.04 -59.71
N LYS A 280 -34.22 -24.92 -59.73
CA LYS A 280 -34.29 -23.93 -60.82
C LYS A 280 -33.80 -24.54 -62.14
N SER A 281 -32.73 -25.33 -62.11
CA SER A 281 -32.22 -26.05 -63.29
C SER A 281 -33.23 -27.06 -63.79
N GLU A 282 -33.78 -27.88 -62.90
CA GLU A 282 -34.79 -28.89 -63.24
C GLU A 282 -36.06 -28.25 -63.84
N THR A 283 -36.49 -27.12 -63.30
CA THR A 283 -37.64 -26.36 -63.83
C THR A 283 -37.36 -25.81 -65.23
N ALA A 284 -36.13 -25.36 -65.51
CA ALA A 284 -35.73 -24.90 -66.84
C ALA A 284 -35.74 -26.05 -67.86
N GLU A 285 -35.17 -27.21 -67.51
CA GLU A 285 -35.19 -28.41 -68.35
C GLU A 285 -36.62 -28.89 -68.65
N GLN A 286 -37.48 -28.91 -67.63
CA GLN A 286 -38.91 -29.23 -67.81
C GLN A 286 -39.62 -28.23 -68.74
N THR A 287 -39.29 -26.94 -68.62
CA THR A 287 -39.85 -25.89 -69.48
C THR A 287 -39.43 -26.09 -70.94
N GLU A 288 -38.15 -26.38 -71.20
CA GLU A 288 -37.64 -26.67 -72.55
C GLU A 288 -38.28 -27.92 -73.14
N SER A 289 -38.41 -28.99 -72.34
CA SER A 289 -39.10 -30.23 -72.73
C SER A 289 -40.57 -29.97 -73.11
N TYR A 290 -41.28 -29.17 -72.31
CA TYR A 290 -42.67 -28.79 -72.60
C TYR A 290 -42.80 -27.98 -73.90
N GLN A 291 -41.89 -27.02 -74.14
CA GLN A 291 -41.86 -26.25 -75.39
C GLN A 291 -41.60 -27.14 -76.60
N SER A 292 -40.65 -28.08 -76.49
CA SER A 292 -40.36 -29.05 -77.55
C SER A 292 -41.57 -29.94 -77.86
N LEU A 293 -42.24 -30.46 -76.83
CA LEU A 293 -43.46 -31.26 -77.00
C LEU A 293 -44.60 -30.44 -77.64
N GLN A 294 -44.75 -29.16 -77.27
CA GLN A 294 -45.72 -28.26 -77.87
C GLN A 294 -45.43 -28.02 -79.36
N GLN A 295 -44.15 -27.82 -79.74
CA GLN A 295 -43.74 -27.71 -81.13
C GLN A 295 -44.04 -28.99 -81.91
N GLN A 296 -43.68 -30.16 -81.38
CA GLN A 296 -43.97 -31.44 -82.02
C GLN A 296 -45.48 -31.67 -82.18
N ALA A 297 -46.29 -31.28 -81.20
CA ALA A 297 -47.75 -31.36 -81.29
C ALA A 297 -48.29 -30.44 -82.41
N GLN A 298 -47.74 -29.22 -82.55
CA GLN A 298 -48.11 -28.29 -83.61
C GLN A 298 -47.72 -28.81 -85.00
N GLU A 299 -46.52 -29.36 -85.16
CA GLU A 299 -46.06 -30.00 -86.41
C GLU A 299 -46.95 -31.16 -86.82
N LYS A 300 -47.26 -32.07 -85.87
CA LYS A 300 -48.19 -33.18 -86.11
C LYS A 300 -49.59 -32.67 -86.47
N SER A 301 -50.08 -31.61 -85.83
CA SER A 301 -51.37 -30.99 -86.18
C SER A 301 -51.37 -30.44 -87.60
N ASN A 302 -50.30 -29.77 -88.01
CA ASN A 302 -50.14 -29.25 -89.38
C ASN A 302 -50.07 -30.39 -90.40
N LEU A 303 -49.31 -31.46 -90.11
CA LEU A 303 -49.24 -32.64 -90.97
C LEU A 303 -50.60 -33.32 -91.13
N VAL A 304 -51.38 -33.44 -90.04
CA VAL A 304 -52.74 -33.98 -90.10
C VAL A 304 -53.63 -33.12 -91.01
N LYS A 305 -53.56 -31.79 -90.91
CA LYS A 305 -54.30 -30.90 -91.81
C LYS A 305 -53.88 -31.07 -93.27
N GLU A 306 -52.58 -31.21 -93.54
CA GLU A 306 -52.07 -31.43 -94.89
C GLU A 306 -52.53 -32.76 -95.47
N LEU A 307 -52.45 -33.85 -94.69
CA LEU A 307 -52.98 -35.16 -95.08
C LEU A 307 -54.51 -35.12 -95.31
N GLN A 308 -55.25 -34.39 -94.48
CA GLN A 308 -56.70 -34.19 -94.69
C GLN A 308 -56.99 -33.47 -96.02
N ASN A 309 -56.20 -32.44 -96.36
CA ASN A 309 -56.34 -31.74 -97.63
C ASN A 309 -55.99 -32.64 -98.82
N GLN A 310 -54.90 -33.40 -98.75
CA GLN A 310 -54.52 -34.37 -99.79
C GLN A 310 -55.61 -35.43 -99.99
N LEU A 311 -56.20 -35.92 -98.90
CA LEU A 311 -57.27 -36.91 -98.95
C LEU A 311 -58.54 -36.33 -99.58
N ALA A 312 -58.89 -35.08 -99.26
CA ALA A 312 -59.99 -34.36 -99.91
C ALA A 312 -59.74 -34.14 -101.41
N GLU A 313 -58.51 -33.81 -101.81
CA GLU A 313 -58.13 -33.66 -103.21
C GLU A 313 -58.21 -34.99 -103.97
N GLN A 314 -57.69 -36.08 -103.40
CA GLN A 314 -57.82 -37.42 -103.99
C GLN A 314 -59.29 -37.85 -104.11
N GLN A 315 -60.13 -37.56 -103.12
CA GLN A 315 -61.57 -37.82 -103.20
C GLN A 315 -62.21 -37.02 -104.34
N SER A 316 -61.83 -35.75 -104.52
CA SER A 316 -62.32 -34.92 -105.63
C SER A 316 -61.87 -35.46 -107.00
N GLN A 317 -60.61 -35.84 -107.15
CA GLN A 317 -60.07 -36.47 -108.36
C GLN A 317 -60.77 -37.80 -108.66
N ALA A 318 -60.97 -38.64 -107.65
CA ALA A 318 -61.70 -39.90 -107.79
C ALA A 318 -63.15 -39.66 -108.23
N ALA A 319 -63.83 -38.65 -107.67
CA ALA A 319 -65.19 -38.28 -108.09
C ALA A 319 -65.24 -37.82 -109.56
N GLN A 320 -64.29 -36.98 -109.99
CA GLN A 320 -64.16 -36.57 -111.40
C GLN A 320 -63.89 -37.78 -112.32
N GLN A 321 -63.06 -38.73 -111.88
CA GLN A 321 -62.78 -39.94 -112.64
C GLN A 321 -64.01 -40.86 -112.74
N VAL A 322 -64.81 -40.97 -111.68
CA VAL A 322 -66.10 -41.68 -111.72
C VAL A 322 -67.07 -41.01 -112.68
N GLU A 323 -67.20 -39.68 -112.64
CA GLU A 323 -68.05 -38.93 -113.56
C GLU A 323 -67.59 -39.10 -115.03
N SER A 324 -66.29 -38.98 -115.29
CA SER A 324 -65.72 -39.23 -116.62
C SER A 324 -65.99 -40.65 -117.11
N ASN A 325 -65.89 -41.66 -116.23
CA ASN A 325 -66.23 -43.04 -116.59
C ASN A 325 -67.72 -43.21 -116.86
N GLN A 326 -68.60 -42.56 -116.10
CA GLN A 326 -70.04 -42.55 -116.38
C GLN A 326 -70.35 -41.93 -117.74
N VAL A 327 -69.72 -40.80 -118.09
CA VAL A 327 -69.86 -40.18 -119.41
C VAL A 327 -69.39 -41.10 -120.53
N LEU A 328 -68.22 -41.74 -120.37
CA LEU A 328 -67.71 -42.74 -121.33
C LEU A 328 -68.65 -43.95 -121.44
N GLN A 329 -69.21 -44.42 -120.34
CA GLN A 329 -70.17 -45.51 -120.32
C GLN A 329 -71.47 -45.12 -121.05
N GLN A 330 -71.96 -43.89 -120.83
CA GLN A 330 -73.12 -43.36 -121.55
C GLN A 330 -72.84 -43.25 -123.05
N GLN A 331 -71.67 -42.71 -123.45
CA GLN A 331 -71.25 -42.67 -124.85
C GLN A 331 -71.18 -44.08 -125.45
N THR A 332 -70.67 -45.06 -124.70
CA THR A 332 -70.61 -46.46 -125.15
C THR A 332 -72.02 -47.04 -125.34
N GLN A 333 -72.95 -46.76 -124.43
CA GLN A 333 -74.35 -47.17 -124.58
C GLN A 333 -75.04 -46.49 -125.77
N ASP A 334 -74.79 -45.20 -125.99
CA ASP A 334 -75.34 -44.47 -127.12
C ASP A 334 -74.77 -44.98 -128.44
N GLN A 335 -73.46 -45.30 -128.49
CA GLN A 335 -72.85 -45.99 -129.61
C GLN A 335 -73.43 -47.39 -129.81
N GLN A 336 -73.68 -48.16 -128.75
CA GLN A 336 -74.34 -49.47 -128.85
C GLN A 336 -75.77 -49.34 -129.40
N LYS A 337 -76.55 -48.36 -128.92
CA LYS A 337 -77.87 -48.04 -129.49
C LYS A 337 -77.77 -47.65 -130.96
N ARG A 338 -76.76 -46.85 -131.32
CA ARG A 338 -76.52 -46.46 -132.71
C ARG A 338 -76.12 -47.64 -133.59
N ILE A 339 -75.31 -48.56 -133.07
CA ILE A 339 -74.97 -49.82 -133.73
C ILE A 339 -76.24 -50.65 -133.89
N ALA A 340 -77.06 -50.80 -132.85
CA ALA A 340 -78.33 -51.53 -132.94
C ALA A 340 -79.33 -50.87 -133.91
N GLU A 341 -79.40 -49.54 -133.98
CA GLU A 341 -80.16 -48.80 -134.99
C GLU A 341 -79.61 -49.04 -136.39
N LEU A 342 -78.28 -49.02 -136.57
CA LEU A 342 -77.64 -49.31 -137.85
C LEU A 342 -77.83 -50.78 -138.24
N GLU A 343 -77.81 -51.72 -137.30
CA GLU A 343 -78.14 -53.13 -137.49
C GLU A 343 -79.62 -53.30 -137.85
N HIS A 344 -80.53 -52.55 -137.21
CA HIS A 344 -81.94 -52.51 -137.57
C HIS A 344 -82.16 -51.90 -138.96
N GLN A 345 -81.46 -50.81 -139.30
CA GLN A 345 -81.48 -50.21 -140.64
C GLN A 345 -80.87 -51.16 -141.68
N LEU A 346 -79.82 -51.90 -141.35
CA LEU A 346 -79.28 -52.99 -142.16
C LEU A 346 -80.30 -54.11 -142.33
N SER A 347 -81.06 -54.45 -141.28
CA SER A 347 -82.14 -55.44 -141.31
C SER A 347 -83.36 -54.97 -142.13
N GLU A 348 -83.70 -53.68 -142.06
CA GLU A 348 -84.72 -53.05 -142.91
C GLU A 348 -84.25 -52.94 -144.37
N GLN A 349 -82.97 -52.63 -144.63
CA GLN A 349 -82.38 -52.70 -145.97
C GLN A 349 -82.22 -54.14 -146.48
N GLN A 350 -82.14 -55.13 -145.59
CA GLN A 350 -82.22 -56.57 -145.90
C GLN A 350 -83.67 -57.08 -146.02
N SER A 351 -84.67 -56.25 -145.73
CA SER A 351 -86.10 -56.55 -145.91
C SER A 351 -86.63 -55.97 -147.22
N PRO A 352 -86.05 -56.40 -148.37
CA PRO A 352 -86.82 -57.25 -149.29
C PRO A 352 -85.96 -58.37 -149.90
N ALA A 353 -85.28 -59.18 -149.09
CA ALA A 353 -84.51 -60.34 -149.58
C ALA A 353 -85.09 -61.71 -149.23
N ASN A 354 -86.23 -61.79 -148.52
CA ASN A 354 -86.88 -63.06 -148.19
C ASN A 354 -88.39 -63.01 -148.44
N GLN A 355 -88.75 -62.77 -149.71
CA GLN A 355 -89.72 -63.53 -150.50
C GLN A 355 -89.44 -63.20 -151.98
N PRO A 356 -88.91 -64.15 -152.77
CA PRO A 356 -89.83 -64.99 -153.53
C PRO A 356 -89.27 -66.39 -153.83
N THR A 357 -89.56 -67.37 -152.96
CA THR A 357 -89.44 -68.79 -153.34
C THR A 357 -90.58 -69.21 -154.29
N GLU A 358 -91.72 -68.51 -154.24
CA GLU A 358 -92.90 -68.77 -155.08
C GLU A 358 -92.77 -68.24 -156.53
N SER A 359 -91.89 -67.26 -156.78
CA SER A 359 -91.63 -66.73 -158.13
C SER A 359 -90.68 -67.61 -158.95
N TYR A 360 -89.90 -68.48 -158.33
CA TYR A 360 -88.97 -69.39 -159.02
C TYR A 360 -89.67 -70.68 -159.46
N GLU A 361 -90.58 -71.21 -158.65
CA GLU A 361 -91.43 -72.37 -159.03
C GLU A 361 -92.39 -72.01 -160.18
N SER A 362 -92.95 -70.79 -160.17
CA SER A 362 -93.81 -70.30 -161.25
C SER A 362 -93.05 -70.13 -162.58
N LEU A 363 -91.76 -69.77 -162.54
CA LEU A 363 -90.91 -69.62 -163.72
C LEU A 363 -90.36 -70.98 -164.21
N ALA A 364 -90.12 -71.93 -163.30
CA ALA A 364 -89.77 -73.31 -163.65
C ALA A 364 -90.95 -74.04 -164.30
N GLN A 365 -92.17 -73.89 -163.77
CA GLN A 365 -93.38 -74.40 -164.42
C GLN A 365 -93.61 -73.76 -165.78
N HIS A 366 -93.41 -72.45 -165.94
CA HIS A 366 -93.59 -71.79 -167.23
C HIS A 366 -92.55 -72.25 -168.28
N ASN A 367 -91.29 -72.50 -167.86
CA ASN A 367 -90.28 -73.07 -168.75
C ASN A 367 -90.59 -74.52 -169.13
N GLN A 368 -91.08 -75.33 -168.18
CA GLN A 368 -91.53 -76.71 -168.45
C GLN A 368 -92.71 -76.71 -169.45
N GLU A 369 -93.69 -75.80 -169.27
CA GLU A 369 -94.82 -75.63 -170.19
C GLU A 369 -94.37 -75.13 -171.58
N GLN A 370 -93.33 -74.28 -171.65
CA GLN A 370 -92.75 -73.89 -172.93
C GLN A 370 -91.99 -75.04 -173.60
N GLU A 371 -91.26 -75.88 -172.86
CA GLU A 371 -90.62 -77.07 -173.40
C GLU A 371 -91.64 -78.07 -173.97
N ASP A 372 -92.75 -78.31 -173.25
CA ASP A 372 -93.83 -79.17 -173.74
C ASP A 372 -94.52 -78.57 -174.98
N ARG A 373 -94.64 -77.25 -175.06
CA ARG A 373 -95.21 -76.55 -176.22
C ARG A 373 -94.26 -76.58 -177.41
N ILE A 374 -92.95 -76.49 -177.19
CA ILE A 374 -91.92 -76.67 -178.22
C ILE A 374 -91.90 -78.13 -178.71
N ALA A 375 -92.00 -79.12 -177.81
CA ALA A 375 -92.09 -80.53 -178.17
C ALA A 375 -93.35 -80.84 -179.00
N THR A 376 -94.47 -80.21 -178.66
CA THR A 376 -95.74 -80.34 -179.40
C THR A 376 -95.67 -79.67 -180.78
N LEU A 377 -95.06 -78.48 -180.88
CA LEU A 377 -94.80 -77.81 -182.16
C LEU A 377 -93.80 -78.56 -183.03
N GLN A 378 -92.78 -79.19 -182.44
CA GLN A 378 -91.85 -80.07 -183.17
C GLN A 378 -92.56 -81.32 -183.72
N LYS A 379 -93.47 -81.93 -182.94
CA LYS A 379 -94.36 -83.00 -183.44
C LYS A 379 -95.25 -82.51 -184.58
N GLN A 380 -95.86 -81.33 -184.46
CA GLN A 380 -96.66 -80.73 -185.54
C GLN A 380 -95.83 -80.38 -186.78
N ILE A 381 -94.57 -79.97 -186.63
CA ILE A 381 -93.64 -79.77 -187.75
C ILE A 381 -93.29 -81.10 -188.41
N VAL A 382 -93.11 -82.17 -187.64
CA VAL A 382 -92.88 -83.52 -188.18
C VAL A 382 -94.12 -84.01 -188.92
N GLU A 383 -95.32 -83.80 -188.38
CA GLU A 383 -96.58 -84.13 -189.07
C GLU A 383 -96.82 -83.25 -190.30
N LEU A 384 -96.59 -81.94 -190.25
CA LEU A 384 -96.67 -81.04 -191.40
C LEU A 384 -95.63 -81.38 -192.47
N LYS A 385 -94.42 -81.82 -192.10
CA LYS A 385 -93.44 -82.39 -193.04
C LYS A 385 -93.94 -83.70 -193.65
N ARG A 386 -94.64 -84.54 -192.87
CA ARG A 386 -95.26 -85.78 -193.35
C ARG A 386 -96.40 -85.50 -194.35
N TRP A 387 -97.26 -84.53 -194.06
CA TRP A 387 -98.31 -84.05 -194.98
C TRP A 387 -97.72 -83.35 -196.22
N ALA A 388 -96.61 -82.61 -196.09
CA ALA A 388 -95.89 -82.02 -197.22
C ALA A 388 -95.21 -83.09 -198.10
N THR A 389 -94.75 -84.21 -197.53
CA THR A 389 -94.25 -85.36 -198.31
C THR A 389 -95.37 -86.16 -198.99
N LEU A 390 -96.55 -86.27 -198.37
CA LEU A 390 -97.76 -86.83 -199.02
C LEU A 390 -98.27 -85.93 -200.15
N GLY A 391 -98.26 -84.60 -199.96
CA GLY A 391 -98.59 -83.62 -201.00
C GLY A 391 -97.59 -83.58 -202.16
N LYS A 392 -96.28 -83.72 -201.89
CA LYS A 392 -95.25 -83.85 -202.93
C LYS A 392 -95.34 -85.17 -203.70
N ALA A 393 -95.77 -86.26 -203.07
CA ALA A 393 -95.99 -87.54 -203.75
C ALA A 393 -97.23 -87.51 -204.68
N GLU A 394 -98.32 -86.84 -204.26
CA GLU A 394 -99.51 -86.57 -205.10
C GLU A 394 -99.17 -85.65 -206.29
N LEU A 395 -98.33 -84.63 -206.08
CA LEU A 395 -97.97 -83.66 -207.12
C LEU A 395 -96.89 -84.19 -208.09
N ASN A 396 -96.01 -85.10 -207.65
CA ASN A 396 -95.10 -85.81 -208.55
C ASN A 396 -95.78 -86.93 -209.35
N LYS A 397 -96.86 -87.56 -208.88
CA LYS A 397 -97.64 -88.48 -209.74
C LYS A 397 -98.57 -87.76 -210.71
N ARG A 398 -99.10 -86.58 -210.37
CA ARG A 398 -99.79 -85.70 -211.36
C ARG A 398 -98.82 -85.06 -212.36
N ARG A 399 -97.51 -84.98 -212.07
CA ARG A 399 -96.46 -84.69 -213.07
C ARG A 399 -96.03 -85.91 -213.91
N SER A 400 -96.37 -87.13 -213.48
CA SER A 400 -96.18 -88.38 -214.23
C SER A 400 -97.43 -88.78 -215.03
N ARG A 401 -98.17 -87.78 -215.54
CA ARG A 401 -98.99 -87.90 -216.74
C ARG A 401 -98.27 -87.20 -217.90
N ARG A 402 -97.25 -87.92 -218.36
CA ARG A 402 -96.38 -87.79 -219.55
C ARG A 402 -95.23 -88.77 -219.26
N LEU A 403 -95.46 -90.07 -219.11
CA LEU A 403 -96.34 -90.96 -219.86
C LEU A 403 -97.79 -91.05 -219.31
N PHE A 404 -98.68 -90.51 -220.16
CA PHE A 404 -100.14 -90.50 -220.21
C PHE A 404 -100.92 -89.86 -219.06
#